data_AF-A0A1G0Y2I3-F1
#
_entry.id   AF-A0A1G0Y2I3-F1
#
_cell.length_a   1.000
_cell.length_b   1.000
_cell.length_c   1.000
_cell.angle_alpha   90.00
_cell.angle_beta   90.00
_cell.angle_gamma   90.00
#
_symmetry.space_group_name_H-M   'P 1'
#
loop_
_entity.id
_entity.type
_entity.pdbx_description
1 polymer ?
#
loop_
_entity_poly.entity_id
_entity_poly.type
_entity_poly.pdbx_seq_one_letter_code
_entity_poly.pdbx_strand_id
1 'polypeptide(L)'
;MRRIICICMIICAARIPAYAADKEIENVLQERGTLISKANDEAIKKLDKLMITRTKKGDLDGALAVKGTIQKIKGGEAPGEKGVANADVDIGGLPGNPLGKSEASVKKEIEARYQGFTKALVTDDVNSAYEYMDPKIREGASPQVIKGYLNVMGGMLKLAQVPKDGAKITSVKIGVRENDAKVVPALKIRGLNWEEQKPGYWVLRNGKWYLGDEKELENFK
;
A
#
# COMPACT_ATOMS: atom_id res chain seq x y z
N MET A 1 7.08 42.69 34.74
CA MET A 1 6.65 43.23 33.43
C MET A 1 6.72 42.12 32.39
N ARG A 2 5.55 41.74 31.84
CA ARG A 2 5.38 40.75 30.77
C ARG A 2 5.69 41.38 29.41
N ARG A 3 6.31 40.65 28.48
CA ARG A 3 6.22 40.93 27.04
C ARG A 3 5.96 39.63 26.28
N ILE A 4 4.70 39.49 25.85
CA ILE A 4 4.22 38.60 24.80
C ILE A 4 4.22 39.46 23.53
N ILE A 5 4.84 39.00 22.45
CA ILE A 5 4.64 39.58 21.12
C ILE A 5 4.29 38.45 20.16
N CYS A 6 3.02 38.45 19.76
CA CYS A 6 2.43 37.67 18.68
C CYS A 6 3.07 38.05 17.34
N ILE A 7 3.40 37.06 16.52
CA ILE A 7 3.61 37.24 15.08
C ILE A 7 2.47 36.52 14.37
N CYS A 8 1.54 37.33 13.88
CA CYS A 8 0.41 36.94 13.05
C CYS A 8 0.50 37.82 11.80
N MET A 9 1.27 37.40 10.79
CA MET A 9 1.21 37.94 9.43
C MET A 9 1.81 36.90 8.46
N ILE A 10 0.97 36.35 7.60
CA ILE A 10 1.16 36.11 6.15
C ILE A 10 -0.02 35.19 5.75
N ILE A 11 -1.21 35.79 5.70
CA ILE A 11 -2.34 35.34 4.89
C ILE A 11 -2.76 36.60 4.14
N CYS A 12 -3.12 36.44 2.87
CA CYS A 12 -3.58 37.45 1.89
C CYS A 12 -2.53 37.98 0.92
N ALA A 13 -2.15 37.17 -0.07
CA ALA A 13 -1.96 37.65 -1.45
C ALA A 13 -1.95 36.47 -2.44
N ALA A 14 -3.13 36.12 -2.98
CA ALA A 14 -3.31 35.63 -4.35
C ALA A 14 -4.80 35.29 -4.60
N ARG A 15 -5.61 36.33 -4.91
CA ARG A 15 -6.86 36.18 -5.67
C ARG A 15 -6.55 36.62 -7.10
N ILE A 16 -6.58 35.69 -8.04
CA ILE A 16 -6.62 35.92 -9.50
C ILE A 16 -7.67 34.92 -10.06
N PRO A 17 -8.48 35.30 -11.07
CA PRO A 17 -9.86 34.85 -11.19
C PRO A 17 -10.01 33.50 -11.90
N ALA A 18 -10.88 32.66 -11.36
CA ALA A 18 -11.56 31.57 -12.06
C ALA A 18 -12.51 32.15 -13.12
N TYR A 19 -12.55 31.58 -14.33
CA TYR A 19 -13.75 31.44 -15.19
C TYR A 19 -13.48 30.98 -16.65
N ALA A 20 -12.23 30.66 -17.02
CA ALA A 20 -11.92 30.18 -18.39
C ALA A 20 -11.43 28.73 -18.48
N ALA A 21 -11.17 28.05 -17.35
CA ALA A 21 -10.59 26.71 -17.33
C ALA A 21 -11.63 25.56 -17.28
N ASP A 22 -12.92 25.85 -17.13
CA ASP A 22 -13.90 24.81 -16.81
C ASP A 22 -14.38 23.99 -18.02
N LYS A 23 -14.48 24.58 -19.23
CA LYS A 23 -15.05 23.87 -20.39
C LYS A 23 -14.14 22.78 -20.99
N GLU A 24 -12.82 22.97 -20.96
CA GLU A 24 -11.89 21.95 -21.44
C GLU A 24 -11.79 20.78 -20.48
N ILE A 25 -11.83 21.05 -19.17
CA ILE A 25 -11.86 20.02 -18.12
C ILE A 25 -13.16 19.21 -18.22
N GLU A 26 -14.30 19.86 -18.44
CA GLU A 26 -15.60 19.20 -18.57
C GLU A 26 -15.66 18.30 -19.81
N ASN A 27 -15.15 18.75 -20.97
CA ASN A 27 -15.05 17.92 -22.18
C ASN A 27 -14.11 16.71 -21.98
N VAL A 28 -12.95 16.90 -21.34
CA VAL A 28 -12.01 15.79 -21.06
C VAL A 28 -12.60 14.78 -20.07
N LEU A 29 -13.38 15.24 -19.09
CA LEU A 29 -14.10 14.37 -18.16
C LEU A 29 -15.26 13.63 -18.85
N GLN A 30 -15.95 14.27 -19.80
CA GLN A 30 -17.05 13.68 -20.56
C GLN A 30 -16.56 12.65 -21.61
N GLU A 31 -15.43 12.93 -22.27
CA GLU A 31 -14.74 11.97 -23.15
C GLU A 31 -14.18 10.78 -22.35
N ARG A 32 -13.61 11.01 -21.16
CA ARG A 32 -13.23 9.91 -20.25
C ARG A 32 -14.44 9.09 -19.80
N GLY A 33 -15.55 9.72 -19.47
CA GLY A 33 -16.79 9.04 -19.05
C GLY A 33 -17.37 8.13 -20.14
N THR A 34 -17.29 8.54 -21.40
CA THR A 34 -17.81 7.77 -22.54
C THR A 34 -16.89 6.65 -23.01
N LEU A 35 -15.57 6.77 -22.82
CA LEU A 35 -14.61 5.68 -23.06
C LEU A 35 -14.67 4.62 -21.95
N ILE A 36 -14.85 5.03 -20.70
CA ILE A 36 -15.02 4.13 -19.55
C ILE A 36 -16.33 3.34 -19.68
N SER A 37 -17.43 3.96 -20.12
CA SER A 37 -18.70 3.25 -20.29
C SER A 37 -18.64 2.17 -21.38
N LYS A 38 -18.00 2.45 -22.52
CA LYS A 38 -17.82 1.45 -23.59
C LYS A 38 -16.90 0.29 -23.18
N ALA A 39 -15.81 0.58 -22.46
CA ALA A 39 -14.91 -0.46 -21.93
C ALA A 39 -15.61 -1.34 -20.88
N ASN A 40 -16.47 -0.74 -20.05
CA ASN A 40 -17.28 -1.45 -19.06
C ASN A 40 -18.32 -2.37 -19.72
N ASP A 41 -18.96 -1.92 -20.81
CA ASP A 41 -19.97 -2.72 -21.53
C ASP A 41 -19.38 -3.98 -22.18
N GLU A 42 -18.16 -3.90 -22.74
CA GLU A 42 -17.47 -5.07 -23.30
C GLU A 42 -17.00 -6.04 -22.20
N ALA A 43 -16.51 -5.51 -21.07
CA ALA A 43 -16.12 -6.32 -19.92
C ALA A 43 -17.32 -7.06 -19.32
N ILE A 44 -18.47 -6.40 -19.18
CA ILE A 44 -19.72 -7.01 -18.71
C ILE A 44 -20.14 -8.15 -19.66
N LYS A 45 -20.10 -7.95 -20.98
CA LYS A 45 -20.45 -9.01 -21.94
C LYS A 45 -19.55 -10.24 -21.85
N LYS A 46 -18.25 -10.06 -21.57
CA LYS A 46 -17.32 -11.20 -21.35
C LYS A 46 -17.61 -11.92 -20.04
N LEU A 47 -17.89 -11.18 -18.97
CA LEU A 47 -18.25 -11.75 -17.66
C LEU A 47 -19.60 -12.48 -17.71
N ASP A 48 -20.61 -11.96 -18.41
CA ASP A 48 -21.91 -12.64 -18.59
C ASP A 48 -21.75 -13.98 -19.32
N LYS A 49 -20.91 -14.05 -20.36
CA LYS A 49 -20.60 -15.32 -21.05
C LYS A 49 -19.91 -16.31 -20.13
N LEU A 50 -19.00 -15.84 -19.27
CA LEU A 50 -18.26 -16.67 -18.32
C LEU A 50 -19.18 -17.19 -17.20
N MET A 51 -20.11 -16.37 -16.72
CA MET A 51 -21.16 -16.76 -15.79
C MET A 51 -22.04 -17.87 -16.37
N ILE A 52 -22.59 -17.67 -17.58
CA ILE A 52 -23.44 -18.68 -18.25
C ILE A 52 -22.68 -19.99 -18.44
N THR A 53 -21.40 -19.92 -18.80
CA THR A 53 -20.56 -21.11 -18.99
C THR A 53 -20.36 -21.86 -17.67
N ARG A 54 -20.13 -21.15 -16.55
CA ARG A 54 -19.97 -21.76 -15.23
C ARG A 54 -21.27 -22.35 -14.69
N THR A 55 -22.41 -21.66 -14.87
CA THR A 55 -23.73 -22.19 -14.51
C THR A 55 -24.04 -23.47 -15.29
N LYS A 56 -23.72 -23.53 -16.59
CA LYS A 56 -23.88 -24.75 -17.40
C LYS A 56 -22.95 -25.90 -16.96
N LYS A 57 -21.81 -25.59 -16.33
CA LYS A 57 -20.86 -26.56 -15.79
C LYS A 57 -21.16 -26.98 -14.34
N GLY A 58 -22.24 -26.48 -13.73
CA GLY A 58 -22.61 -26.78 -12.34
C GLY A 58 -21.81 -26.02 -11.28
N ASP A 59 -20.93 -25.09 -11.70
CA ASP A 59 -20.16 -24.22 -10.80
C ASP A 59 -20.99 -22.99 -10.42
N LEU A 60 -21.93 -23.19 -9.50
CA LEU A 60 -22.86 -22.15 -9.05
C LEU A 60 -22.16 -21.07 -8.22
N ASP A 61 -21.19 -21.44 -7.39
CA ASP A 61 -20.43 -20.50 -6.56
C ASP A 61 -19.53 -19.60 -7.43
N GLY A 62 -18.86 -20.18 -8.43
CA GLY A 62 -18.09 -19.43 -9.42
C GLY A 62 -18.95 -18.55 -10.31
N ALA A 63 -20.21 -18.91 -10.58
CA ALA A 63 -21.16 -18.06 -11.30
C ALA A 63 -21.66 -16.88 -10.45
N LEU A 64 -21.91 -17.10 -9.15
CA LEU A 64 -22.30 -16.05 -8.20
C LEU A 64 -21.20 -15.02 -7.97
N ALA A 65 -19.94 -15.45 -7.89
CA ALA A 65 -18.79 -14.55 -7.81
C ALA A 65 -18.71 -13.62 -9.03
N VAL A 66 -18.89 -14.17 -10.23
CA VAL A 66 -18.89 -13.41 -11.49
C VAL A 66 -20.08 -12.43 -11.54
N LYS A 67 -21.26 -12.84 -11.07
CA LYS A 67 -22.44 -11.97 -10.95
C LYS A 67 -22.18 -10.78 -10.00
N GLY A 68 -21.49 -11.01 -8.89
CA GLY A 68 -21.07 -9.95 -7.96
C GLY A 68 -20.13 -8.94 -8.62
N THR A 69 -19.17 -9.40 -9.43
CA THR A 69 -18.29 -8.52 -10.20
C THR A 69 -19.05 -7.71 -11.25
N ILE A 70 -20.03 -8.31 -11.93
CA ILE A 70 -20.89 -7.60 -12.90
C ILE A 70 -21.71 -6.50 -12.20
N GLN A 71 -22.26 -6.79 -11.02
CA GLN A 71 -23.01 -5.79 -10.24
C GLN A 71 -22.14 -4.62 -9.79
N LYS A 72 -20.89 -4.87 -9.39
CA LYS A 72 -19.92 -3.81 -9.04
C LYS A 72 -19.61 -2.91 -10.23
N ILE A 73 -19.37 -3.50 -11.41
CA ILE A 73 -19.11 -2.74 -12.65
C ILE A 73 -20.35 -1.93 -13.08
N LYS A 74 -21.56 -2.50 -12.98
CA LYS A 74 -22.82 -1.77 -13.25
C LYS A 74 -23.11 -0.68 -12.20
N GLY A 75 -22.60 -0.81 -10.99
CA GLY A 75 -22.71 0.16 -9.90
C GLY A 75 -21.70 1.33 -9.98
N GLY A 76 -20.87 1.39 -11.02
CA GLY A 76 -19.91 2.48 -11.24
C GLY A 76 -18.52 2.24 -10.63
N GLU A 77 -18.23 1.05 -10.08
CA GLU A 77 -16.86 0.67 -9.73
C GLU A 77 -16.11 0.22 -10.99
N ALA A 78 -15.09 0.97 -11.40
CA ALA A 78 -14.30 0.65 -12.57
C ALA A 78 -13.69 -0.77 -12.46
N PRO A 79 -13.75 -1.59 -13.53
CA PRO A 79 -13.15 -2.91 -13.53
C PRO A 79 -11.63 -2.77 -13.44
N GLY A 80 -11.04 -3.30 -12.38
CA GLY A 80 -9.59 -3.42 -12.28
C GLY A 80 -9.06 -4.31 -13.40
N GLU A 81 -8.03 -3.82 -14.10
CA GLU A 81 -7.24 -4.62 -15.02
C GLU A 81 -6.65 -5.83 -14.28
N LYS A 82 -7.31 -6.98 -14.43
CA LYS A 82 -6.72 -8.33 -14.52
C LYS A 82 -7.84 -9.35 -14.69
N GLY A 83 -8.31 -9.44 -15.93
CA GLY A 83 -9.09 -10.58 -16.39
C GLY A 83 -8.19 -11.67 -16.94
N VAL A 84 -8.33 -12.86 -16.35
CA VAL A 84 -8.34 -14.19 -16.99
C VAL A 84 -6.98 -14.88 -17.30
N ALA A 85 -6.96 -16.19 -16.98
CA ALA A 85 -5.98 -17.26 -17.25
C ALA A 85 -4.95 -17.48 -16.10
N ASN A 86 -4.83 -18.64 -15.45
CA ASN A 86 -5.22 -20.02 -15.77
C ASN A 86 -5.79 -20.74 -14.54
N ALA A 87 -6.73 -21.65 -14.81
CA ALA A 87 -7.18 -22.65 -13.86
C ALA A 87 -6.21 -23.82 -13.87
N ASP A 88 -5.69 -24.19 -12.70
CA ASP A 88 -5.34 -25.57 -12.39
C ASP A 88 -5.84 -25.90 -10.97
N VAL A 89 -6.50 -27.05 -10.94
CA VAL A 89 -7.14 -27.84 -9.88
C VAL A 89 -6.50 -27.73 -8.48
N ASP A 90 -7.30 -27.48 -7.44
CA ASP A 90 -7.37 -28.38 -6.27
C ASP A 90 -8.64 -28.17 -5.41
N ILE A 91 -9.16 -29.28 -4.88
CA ILE A 91 -10.43 -29.44 -4.17
C ILE A 91 -10.19 -29.36 -2.66
N GLY A 92 -10.80 -28.37 -1.99
CA GLY A 92 -11.08 -28.42 -0.54
C GLY A 92 -10.10 -27.66 0.37
N GLY A 93 -10.52 -26.48 0.83
CA GLY A 93 -9.87 -25.74 1.92
C GLY A 93 -10.21 -24.25 1.89
N LEU A 94 -10.77 -23.74 3.00
CA LEU A 94 -10.98 -22.32 3.34
C LEU A 94 -9.75 -21.43 3.04
N PRO A 95 -9.91 -20.10 2.84
CA PRO A 95 -9.10 -19.28 1.93
C PRO A 95 -7.62 -19.39 2.24
N GLY A 96 -6.93 -20.06 1.31
CA GLY A 96 -5.52 -20.35 1.38
C GLY A 96 -4.68 -19.15 1.01
N ASN A 97 -3.93 -18.70 2.00
CA ASN A 97 -2.53 -18.29 1.93
C ASN A 97 -1.91 -18.47 0.55
N PRO A 98 -1.62 -17.40 -0.22
CA PRO A 98 -0.92 -17.50 -1.49
C PRO A 98 0.50 -18.06 -1.33
N LEU A 99 0.99 -18.30 -0.10
CA LEU A 99 2.30 -18.92 0.19
C LEU A 99 2.31 -20.00 1.30
N GLY A 100 1.20 -20.33 1.95
CA GLY A 100 1.18 -21.27 3.10
C GLY A 100 2.02 -20.85 4.34
N LYS A 101 2.51 -19.62 4.43
CA LYS A 101 3.35 -19.14 5.55
C LYS A 101 2.52 -18.75 6.78
N SER A 102 2.89 -19.25 7.96
CA SER A 102 2.29 -18.84 9.23
C SER A 102 2.64 -17.39 9.60
N GLU A 103 1.79 -16.73 10.40
CA GLU A 103 2.07 -15.37 10.93
C GLU A 103 3.41 -15.29 11.65
N ALA A 104 3.79 -16.35 12.38
CA ALA A 104 5.10 -16.42 13.03
C ALA A 104 6.26 -16.40 12.02
N SER A 105 6.11 -17.09 10.89
CA SER A 105 7.10 -17.08 9.81
C SER A 105 7.18 -15.70 9.16
N VAL A 106 6.04 -15.07 8.87
CA VAL A 106 5.98 -13.73 8.28
C VAL A 106 6.60 -12.69 9.24
N LYS A 107 6.28 -12.77 10.53
CA LYS A 107 6.88 -11.94 11.57
C LYS A 107 8.39 -12.05 11.58
N LYS A 108 8.94 -13.27 11.57
CA LYS A 108 10.40 -13.48 11.56
C LYS A 108 11.06 -12.88 10.31
N GLU A 109 10.43 -13.02 9.14
CA GLU A 109 10.93 -12.47 7.89
C GLU A 109 10.92 -10.93 7.89
N ILE A 110 9.79 -10.34 8.28
CA ILE A 110 9.64 -8.88 8.41
C ILE A 110 10.60 -8.33 9.46
N GLU A 111 10.76 -9.01 10.60
CA GLU A 111 11.69 -8.59 11.66
C GLU A 111 13.14 -8.54 11.17
N ALA A 112 13.60 -9.58 10.48
CA ALA A 112 14.94 -9.59 9.90
C ALA A 112 15.14 -8.43 8.90
N ARG A 113 14.12 -8.13 8.08
CA ARG A 113 14.19 -7.00 7.15
C ARG A 113 14.14 -5.65 7.84
N TYR A 114 13.31 -5.49 8.86
CA TYR A 114 13.24 -4.25 9.64
C TYR A 114 14.53 -3.98 10.41
N GLN A 115 15.13 -5.01 11.01
CA GLN A 115 16.46 -4.92 11.62
C GLN A 115 17.53 -4.53 10.60
N GLY A 116 17.50 -5.14 9.41
CA GLY A 116 18.41 -4.78 8.31
C GLY A 116 18.24 -3.31 7.88
N PHE A 117 17.01 -2.83 7.77
CA PHE A 117 16.68 -1.45 7.45
C PHE A 117 17.17 -0.48 8.54
N THR A 118 16.82 -0.71 9.80
CA THR A 118 17.25 0.14 10.93
C THR A 118 18.78 0.16 11.03
N LYS A 119 19.44 -0.99 10.88
CA LYS A 119 20.89 -1.09 10.86
C LYS A 119 21.49 -0.20 9.77
N ALA A 120 20.98 -0.31 8.54
CA ALA A 120 21.45 0.51 7.42
C ALA A 120 21.31 2.01 7.69
N LEU A 121 20.18 2.43 8.29
CA LEU A 121 19.96 3.83 8.67
C LEU A 121 20.94 4.33 9.73
N VAL A 122 21.21 3.54 10.80
CA VAL A 122 22.12 3.98 11.87
C VAL A 122 23.60 3.90 11.47
N THR A 123 23.93 3.18 10.39
CA THR A 123 25.29 3.10 9.83
C THR A 123 25.49 3.97 8.59
N ASP A 124 24.58 4.90 8.30
CA ASP A 124 24.65 5.80 7.14
C ASP A 124 24.73 5.08 5.77
N ASP A 125 24.26 3.83 5.69
CA ASP A 125 24.17 3.06 4.45
C ASP A 125 22.79 3.26 3.80
N VAL A 126 22.61 4.45 3.26
CA VAL A 126 21.34 4.90 2.65
C VAL A 126 20.97 4.05 1.43
N ASN A 127 21.96 3.55 0.69
CA ASN A 127 21.71 2.71 -0.47
C ASN A 127 21.10 1.38 -0.06
N SER A 128 21.63 0.73 0.98
CA SER A 128 21.01 -0.49 1.52
C SER A 128 19.63 -0.20 2.13
N ALA A 129 19.46 0.93 2.84
CA ALA A 129 18.16 1.32 3.39
C ALA A 129 17.09 1.49 2.28
N TYR A 130 17.46 2.07 1.15
CA TYR A 130 16.60 2.27 -0.01
C TYR A 130 16.05 0.96 -0.58
N GLU A 131 16.82 -0.14 -0.53
CA GLU A 131 16.39 -1.46 -1.02
C GLU A 131 15.30 -2.13 -0.16
N TYR A 132 15.02 -1.61 1.03
CA TYR A 132 13.91 -2.11 1.87
C TYR A 132 12.57 -1.45 1.56
N MET A 133 12.56 -0.34 0.79
CA MET A 133 11.34 0.36 0.38
C MET A 133 10.62 -0.38 -0.74
N ASP A 134 9.28 -0.31 -0.78
CA ASP A 134 8.48 -0.90 -1.86
C ASP A 134 8.99 -0.37 -3.22
N PRO A 135 9.33 -1.26 -4.18
CA PRO A 135 9.64 -0.88 -5.55
C PRO A 135 8.65 0.14 -6.15
N LYS A 136 7.35 0.04 -5.85
CA LYS A 136 6.37 1.02 -6.35
C LYS A 136 6.59 2.43 -5.82
N ILE A 137 7.00 2.58 -4.57
CA ILE A 137 7.36 3.88 -3.99
C ILE A 137 8.62 4.41 -4.68
N ARG A 138 9.58 3.51 -4.95
CA ARG A 138 10.82 3.84 -5.65
C ARG A 138 10.61 4.29 -7.09
N GLU A 139 9.58 3.79 -7.75
CA GLU A 139 9.16 4.23 -9.10
C GLU A 139 8.37 5.55 -9.07
N GLY A 140 7.60 5.79 -7.99
CA GLY A 140 6.72 6.95 -7.86
C GLY A 140 7.40 8.25 -7.40
N ALA A 141 8.64 8.20 -6.91
CA ALA A 141 9.38 9.37 -6.46
C ALA A 141 10.85 9.31 -6.88
N SER A 142 11.50 10.47 -7.02
CA SER A 142 12.92 10.50 -7.40
C SER A 142 13.80 9.86 -6.33
N PRO A 143 14.85 9.11 -6.70
CA PRO A 143 15.75 8.47 -5.75
C PRO A 143 16.35 9.45 -4.74
N GLN A 144 16.65 10.68 -5.15
CA GLN A 144 17.18 11.73 -4.27
C GLN A 144 16.21 12.10 -3.15
N VAL A 145 14.91 12.20 -3.45
CA VAL A 145 13.87 12.53 -2.46
C VAL A 145 13.77 11.41 -1.41
N ILE A 146 13.71 10.15 -1.85
CA ILE A 146 13.62 9.01 -0.95
C ILE A 146 14.88 8.91 -0.09
N LYS A 147 16.07 9.02 -0.69
CA LYS A 147 17.35 9.00 0.05
C LYS A 147 17.47 10.17 1.03
N GLY A 148 16.98 11.35 0.67
CA GLY A 148 16.90 12.51 1.56
C GLY A 148 16.04 12.22 2.79
N TYR A 149 14.86 11.62 2.59
CA TYR A 149 13.99 11.19 3.69
C TYR A 149 14.67 10.13 4.59
N LEU A 150 15.32 9.12 4.00
CA LEU A 150 16.06 8.10 4.74
C LEU A 150 17.22 8.69 5.55
N ASN A 151 17.94 9.69 5.02
CA ASN A 151 18.97 10.41 5.77
C ASN A 151 18.41 11.12 7.01
N VAL A 152 17.26 11.79 6.88
CA VAL A 152 16.59 12.44 8.01
C VAL A 152 16.20 11.40 9.06
N MET A 153 15.61 10.26 8.64
CA MET A 153 15.29 9.16 9.56
C MET A 153 16.53 8.62 10.27
N GLY A 154 17.62 8.36 9.53
CA GLY A 154 18.89 7.89 10.10
C GLY A 154 19.48 8.87 11.11
N GLY A 155 19.41 10.17 10.82
CA GLY A 155 19.78 11.24 11.75
C GLY A 155 18.97 11.19 13.05
N MET A 156 17.64 11.04 12.95
CA MET A 156 16.76 10.93 14.13
C MET A 156 17.05 9.67 14.96
N LEU A 157 17.28 8.52 14.32
CA LEU A 157 17.63 7.28 15.02
C LEU A 157 18.97 7.38 15.76
N LYS A 158 19.96 8.05 15.15
CA LYS A 158 21.25 8.33 15.79
C LYS A 158 21.12 9.30 16.97
N LEU A 159 20.29 10.34 16.85
CA LEU A 159 19.98 11.26 17.96
C LEU A 159 19.30 10.55 19.13
N ALA A 160 18.38 9.63 18.84
CA ALA A 160 17.77 8.73 19.81
C ALA A 160 18.73 7.63 20.31
N GLN A 161 19.95 7.56 19.75
CA GLN A 161 21.00 6.61 20.12
C GLN A 161 20.52 5.16 20.04
N VAL A 162 19.76 4.86 18.99
CA VAL A 162 19.31 3.50 18.70
C VAL A 162 20.53 2.66 18.30
N PRO A 163 20.83 1.53 18.99
CA PRO A 163 21.93 0.67 18.62
C PRO A 163 21.64 -0.07 17.32
N LYS A 164 22.66 -0.64 16.68
CA LYS A 164 22.54 -1.40 15.41
C LYS A 164 21.52 -2.54 15.49
N ASP A 165 21.37 -3.13 16.66
CA ASP A 165 20.48 -4.27 16.93
C ASP A 165 19.22 -3.82 17.70
N GLY A 166 18.97 -2.50 17.72
CA GLY A 166 17.95 -1.83 18.51
C GLY A 166 16.56 -1.84 17.89
N ALA A 167 16.23 -2.83 17.06
CA ALA A 167 14.95 -2.93 16.37
C ALA A 167 14.36 -4.34 16.52
N LYS A 168 13.05 -4.42 16.73
CA LYS A 168 12.28 -5.67 16.74
C LYS A 168 10.84 -5.44 16.29
N ILE A 169 10.11 -6.50 16.03
CA ILE A 169 8.68 -6.44 15.71
C ILE A 169 7.87 -6.96 16.89
N THR A 170 6.97 -6.14 17.43
CA THR A 170 6.08 -6.57 18.52
C THR A 170 4.88 -7.31 17.97
N SER A 171 4.23 -6.76 16.95
CA SER A 171 3.02 -7.31 16.35
C SER A 171 3.07 -7.33 14.82
N VAL A 172 2.48 -8.37 14.23
CA VAL A 172 2.19 -8.47 12.80
C VAL A 172 0.75 -8.93 12.67
N LYS A 173 -0.04 -8.21 11.89
CA LYS A 173 -1.36 -8.64 11.42
C LYS A 173 -1.28 -8.75 9.91
N ILE A 174 -1.47 -9.95 9.37
CA ILE A 174 -1.54 -10.16 7.92
C ILE A 174 -2.91 -9.69 7.42
N GLY A 175 -2.94 -8.97 6.30
CA GLY A 175 -4.20 -8.49 5.72
C GLY A 175 -4.93 -9.59 4.98
N VAL A 176 -6.21 -9.37 4.67
CA VAL A 176 -7.08 -10.36 4.00
C VAL A 176 -6.51 -10.84 2.65
N ARG A 177 -5.69 -10.02 1.99
CA ARG A 177 -5.08 -10.35 0.69
C ARG A 177 -3.78 -11.14 0.83
N GLU A 178 -3.28 -11.31 2.05
CA GLU A 178 -2.09 -12.07 2.44
C GLU A 178 -0.80 -11.67 1.70
N ASN A 179 -0.84 -10.53 1.01
CA ASN A 179 0.28 -9.87 0.37
C ASN A 179 0.59 -8.53 1.04
N ASP A 180 -0.08 -8.23 2.14
CA ASP A 180 0.12 -7.05 2.95
C ASP A 180 0.06 -7.39 4.44
N ALA A 181 0.70 -6.56 5.24
CA ALA A 181 0.75 -6.71 6.69
C ALA A 181 0.79 -5.35 7.37
N LYS A 182 0.06 -5.25 8.48
CA LYS A 182 0.19 -4.18 9.45
C LYS A 182 1.19 -4.63 10.51
N VAL A 183 2.26 -3.87 10.67
CA VAL A 183 3.40 -4.26 11.51
C VAL A 183 3.62 -3.19 12.56
N VAL A 184 3.74 -3.59 13.82
CA VAL A 184 4.13 -2.68 14.93
C VAL A 184 5.59 -2.94 15.27
N PRO A 185 6.51 -2.02 14.96
CA PRO A 185 7.89 -2.13 15.36
C PRO A 185 8.10 -1.56 16.77
N ALA A 186 9.19 -1.98 17.41
CA ALA A 186 9.72 -1.32 18.60
C ALA A 186 11.20 -1.03 18.45
N LEU A 187 11.63 0.10 19.01
CA LEU A 187 13.01 0.54 19.00
C LEU A 187 13.59 0.60 20.41
N LYS A 188 14.87 0.28 20.56
CA LYS A 188 15.60 0.41 21.81
C LYS A 188 16.30 1.77 21.84
N ILE A 189 15.72 2.73 22.54
CA ILE A 189 16.27 4.09 22.71
C ILE A 189 17.21 4.10 23.91
N ARG A 190 18.35 4.81 23.84
CA ARG A 190 19.30 4.84 24.96
C ARG A 190 18.65 5.44 26.21
N GLY A 191 18.76 4.73 27.32
CA GLY A 191 18.23 5.18 28.61
C GLY A 191 16.71 4.99 28.74
N LEU A 192 16.04 4.44 27.73
CA LEU A 192 14.63 4.06 27.77
C LEU A 192 14.47 2.56 27.54
N ASN A 193 13.24 2.09 27.78
CA ASN A 193 12.84 0.74 27.44
C ASN A 193 12.62 0.61 25.92
N TRP A 194 12.18 -0.56 25.49
CA TRP A 194 11.69 -0.74 24.13
C TRP A 194 10.44 0.11 23.94
N GLU A 195 10.51 1.07 23.01
CA GLU A 195 9.39 1.96 22.69
C GLU A 195 8.70 1.48 21.41
N GLU A 196 7.41 1.17 21.49
CA GLU A 196 6.61 0.85 20.33
C GLU A 196 6.48 2.08 19.42
N GLN A 197 6.62 1.85 18.12
CA GLN A 197 6.48 2.87 17.10
C GLN A 197 5.09 2.80 16.47
N LYS A 198 4.76 3.82 15.69
CA LYS A 198 3.52 3.79 14.90
C LYS A 198 3.49 2.54 14.00
N PRO A 199 2.32 1.91 13.82
CA PRO A 199 2.21 0.79 12.90
C PRO A 199 2.61 1.21 11.49
N GLY A 200 3.37 0.36 10.80
CA GLY A 200 3.75 0.54 9.40
C GLY A 200 3.03 -0.46 8.50
N TYR A 201 2.83 -0.07 7.25
CA TYR A 201 2.33 -0.95 6.20
C TYR A 201 3.50 -1.68 5.53
N TRP A 202 3.37 -2.98 5.39
CA TRP A 202 4.32 -3.85 4.70
C TRP A 202 3.62 -4.58 3.57
N VAL A 203 4.34 -4.78 2.47
CA VAL A 203 3.79 -5.40 1.26
C VAL A 203 4.75 -6.45 0.70
N LEU A 204 4.18 -7.56 0.26
CA LEU A 204 4.88 -8.65 -0.38
C LEU A 204 4.93 -8.42 -1.89
N ARG A 205 6.15 -8.29 -2.45
CA ARG A 205 6.39 -8.18 -3.89
C ARG A 205 7.46 -9.20 -4.28
N ASN A 206 7.19 -10.00 -5.31
CA ASN A 206 8.17 -10.96 -5.83
C ASN A 206 8.83 -11.82 -4.74
N GLY A 207 8.02 -12.30 -3.78
CA GLY A 207 8.48 -13.16 -2.68
C GLY A 207 9.27 -12.47 -1.55
N LYS A 208 9.34 -11.13 -1.52
CA LYS A 208 10.02 -10.36 -0.46
C LYS A 208 9.09 -9.29 0.13
N TRP A 209 9.18 -9.09 1.44
CA TRP A 209 8.46 -8.03 2.14
C TRP A 209 9.19 -6.69 2.06
N TYR A 210 8.45 -5.61 1.83
CA TYR A 210 8.98 -4.25 1.75
C TYR A 210 8.18 -3.31 2.62
N LEU A 211 8.82 -2.23 3.05
CA LEU A 211 8.15 -1.11 3.72
C LEU A 211 7.34 -0.34 2.66
N GLY A 212 6.01 -0.33 2.82
CA GLY A 212 5.08 0.27 1.87
C GLY A 212 4.62 1.67 2.28
N ASP A 213 3.61 2.19 1.57
CA ASP A 213 3.09 3.55 1.78
C ASP A 213 2.15 3.57 2.99
N GLU A 214 2.35 4.54 3.89
CA GLU A 214 1.47 4.73 5.05
C GLU A 214 0.01 4.97 4.65
N LYS A 215 -0.26 5.53 3.47
CA LYS A 215 -1.64 5.71 2.96
C LYS A 215 -2.39 4.38 2.75
N GLU A 216 -1.66 3.31 2.44
CA GLU A 216 -2.26 1.97 2.29
C GLU A 216 -2.63 1.38 3.66
N LEU A 217 -2.01 1.85 4.74
CA LEU A 217 -2.34 1.45 6.10
C LEU A 217 -3.76 1.87 6.49
N GLU A 218 -4.23 3.03 6.02
CA GLU A 218 -5.59 3.52 6.28
C GLU A 218 -6.66 2.62 5.64
N ASN A 219 -6.30 1.97 4.53
CA ASN A 219 -7.16 1.05 3.79
C ASN A 219 -6.97 -0.42 4.18
N PHE A 220 -6.10 -0.71 5.15
CA PHE A 220 -5.80 -2.05 5.63
C PHE A 220 -7.03 -2.68 6.32
N LYS A 221 -7.45 -3.86 5.85
CA LYS A 221 -8.58 -4.63 6.39
C LYS A 221 -8.08 -5.91 7.03
#